data_AF-A0A496UEA3-F1
#
_entry.id   AF-A0A496UEA3-F1
#
_cell.length_a   1.000
_cell.length_b   1.000
_cell.length_c   1.000
_cell.angle_alpha   90.00
_cell.angle_beta   90.00
_cell.angle_gamma   90.00
#
_symmetry.space_group_name_H-M   'P 1'
#
loop_
_entity.id
_entity.type
_entity.pdbx_description
1 polymer ?
#
loop_
_entity_poly.entity_id
_entity_poly.type
_entity_poly.pdbx_seq_one_letter_code
_entity_poly.pdbx_strand_id
1 'polypeptide(L)'
;MTEEQNKTHHKFAVDCFNSTWELIEKEHRTAEEDLEMIHTAHASRYHWGQIGTWLEFQRGEWQISRVYSILGQGEAALFHAEAGYKISKENDMKPFDRAFACEAMARAHHVLGNTRKRDIFVRETIAVAKEIGESIDRTYVWNELSSFVPEPPTD
;
A
#
# COMPACT_ATOMS: atom_id res chain seq x y z
N MET A 1 -6.39 5.39 -26.94
CA MET A 1 -5.44 4.27 -26.82
C MET A 1 -5.97 3.10 -27.62
N THR A 2 -5.13 2.39 -28.38
CA THR A 2 -5.54 1.20 -29.15
C THR A 2 -5.75 0.00 -28.24
N GLU A 3 -6.42 -1.04 -28.72
CA GLU A 3 -6.60 -2.29 -27.98
C GLU A 3 -5.25 -2.93 -27.62
N GLU A 4 -4.29 -2.91 -28.55
CA GLU A 4 -2.93 -3.40 -28.31
C GLU A 4 -2.21 -2.59 -27.22
N GLN A 5 -2.32 -1.26 -27.26
CA GLN A 5 -1.75 -0.41 -26.21
C GLN A 5 -2.38 -0.71 -24.84
N ASN A 6 -3.70 -0.89 -24.76
CA ASN A 6 -4.38 -1.26 -23.51
C ASN A 6 -3.86 -2.59 -22.96
N LYS A 7 -3.72 -3.61 -23.82
CA LYS A 7 -3.17 -4.92 -23.43
C LYS A 7 -1.74 -4.81 -22.92
N THR A 8 -0.91 -3.99 -23.56
CA THR A 8 0.47 -3.76 -23.13
C THR A 8 0.53 -3.04 -21.78
N HIS A 9 -0.26 -2.00 -21.56
CA HIS A 9 -0.34 -1.34 -20.25
C HIS A 9 -0.81 -2.32 -19.16
N HIS A 10 -1.84 -3.13 -19.44
CA HIS A 10 -2.31 -4.11 -18.48
C HIS A 10 -1.22 -5.14 -18.13
N LYS A 11 -0.54 -5.69 -19.13
CA LYS A 11 0.54 -6.65 -18.91
C LYS A 11 1.62 -6.08 -18.01
N PHE A 12 2.17 -4.90 -18.33
CA PHE A 12 3.22 -4.31 -17.52
C PHE A 12 2.75 -3.88 -16.13
N ALA A 13 1.50 -3.41 -16.00
CA ALA A 13 0.94 -3.07 -14.70
C ALA A 13 0.94 -4.28 -13.75
N VAL A 14 0.49 -5.45 -14.24
CA VAL A 14 0.44 -6.70 -13.48
C VAL A 14 1.84 -7.27 -13.23
N ASP A 15 2.66 -7.37 -14.28
CA ASP A 15 4.01 -7.95 -14.17
C ASP A 15 4.85 -7.16 -13.15
N CYS A 16 4.89 -5.83 -13.26
CA CYS A 16 5.63 -4.99 -12.33
C CYS A 16 5.07 -5.03 -10.90
N PHE A 17 3.74 -5.12 -10.74
CA PHE A 17 3.13 -5.25 -9.40
C PHE A 17 3.59 -6.52 -8.70
N ASN A 18 3.61 -7.64 -9.43
CA ASN A 18 4.01 -8.94 -8.91
C ASN A 18 5.52 -9.00 -8.65
N SER A 19 6.35 -8.48 -9.56
CA SER A 19 7.80 -8.40 -9.33
C SER A 19 8.16 -7.53 -8.12
N THR A 20 7.39 -6.46 -7.87
CA THR A 20 7.56 -5.66 -6.65
C THR A 20 7.32 -6.52 -5.40
N TRP A 21 6.31 -7.39 -5.41
CA TRP A 21 6.02 -8.29 -4.29
C TRP A 21 7.09 -9.34 -4.08
N GLU A 22 7.58 -9.96 -5.16
CA GLU A 22 8.71 -10.90 -5.09
C GLU A 22 9.94 -10.25 -4.43
N LEU A 23 10.20 -8.97 -4.72
CA LEU A 23 11.26 -8.21 -4.08
C LEU A 23 10.95 -7.88 -2.62
N ILE A 24 9.73 -7.46 -2.28
CA ILE A 24 9.29 -7.20 -0.90
C ILE A 24 9.49 -8.45 -0.01
N GLU A 25 9.13 -9.63 -0.52
CA GLU A 25 9.17 -10.90 0.21
C GLU A 25 10.59 -11.50 0.31
N LYS A 26 11.55 -10.98 -0.48
CA LYS A 26 12.93 -11.45 -0.46
C LYS A 26 13.63 -11.07 0.86
N GLU A 27 14.13 -12.07 1.58
CA GLU A 27 14.81 -11.89 2.88
C GLU A 27 16.10 -11.05 2.80
N HIS A 28 16.86 -11.21 1.73
CA HIS A 28 18.12 -10.50 1.50
C HIS A 28 18.11 -9.84 0.12
N ARG A 29 17.91 -8.52 0.10
CA ARG A 29 18.03 -7.68 -1.10
C ARG A 29 19.39 -7.00 -1.18
N THR A 30 19.92 -6.86 -2.38
CA THR A 30 21.04 -5.94 -2.65
C THR A 30 20.53 -4.50 -2.81
N ALA A 31 21.43 -3.52 -2.83
CA ALA A 31 21.07 -2.13 -3.07
C ALA A 31 20.44 -1.92 -4.47
N GLU A 32 20.88 -2.68 -5.46
CA GLU A 32 20.30 -2.69 -6.80
C GLU A 32 18.87 -3.24 -6.80
N GLU A 33 18.61 -4.28 -5.99
CA GLU A 33 17.27 -4.85 -5.84
C GLU A 33 16.32 -3.94 -5.06
N ASP A 34 16.82 -3.18 -4.09
CA ASP A 34 16.04 -2.13 -3.43
C ASP A 34 15.65 -1.01 -4.41
N LEU A 35 16.54 -0.63 -5.33
CA LEU A 35 16.21 0.33 -6.40
C LEU A 35 15.21 -0.27 -7.41
N GLU A 36 15.38 -1.52 -7.80
CA GLU A 36 14.45 -2.21 -8.70
C GLU A 36 13.05 -2.33 -8.10
N MET A 37 12.95 -2.53 -6.78
CA MET A 37 11.68 -2.54 -6.06
C MET A 37 10.96 -1.18 -6.15
N ILE A 38 11.70 -0.07 -6.09
CA ILE A 38 11.14 1.27 -6.34
C ILE A 38 10.67 1.39 -7.80
N HIS A 39 11.53 1.03 -8.76
CA HIS A 39 11.22 1.18 -10.18
C HIS A 39 9.97 0.40 -10.59
N THR A 40 9.87 -0.86 -10.17
CA THR A 40 8.75 -1.74 -10.50
C THR A 40 7.44 -1.26 -9.86
N ALA A 41 7.46 -0.80 -8.61
CA ALA A 41 6.26 -0.25 -7.96
C ALA A 41 5.71 0.98 -8.72
N HIS A 42 6.60 1.92 -9.07
CA HIS A 42 6.24 3.12 -9.82
C HIS A 42 5.79 2.79 -11.25
N ALA A 43 6.47 1.86 -11.92
CA ALA A 43 6.07 1.40 -13.25
C ALA A 43 4.67 0.78 -13.22
N SER A 44 4.38 -0.09 -12.25
CA SER A 44 3.05 -0.67 -12.07
C SER A 44 1.98 0.41 -11.92
N ARG A 45 2.19 1.33 -10.98
CA ARG A 45 1.25 2.43 -10.72
C ARG A 45 1.07 3.32 -11.95
N TYR A 46 2.13 3.62 -12.69
CA TYR A 46 2.07 4.39 -13.93
C TYR A 46 1.20 3.70 -14.98
N HIS A 47 1.44 2.40 -15.23
CA HIS A 47 0.67 1.65 -16.22
C HIS A 47 -0.80 1.53 -15.82
N TRP A 48 -1.11 1.28 -14.54
CA TRP A 48 -2.47 1.37 -14.05
C TRP A 48 -3.08 2.75 -14.27
N GLY A 49 -2.32 3.83 -14.09
CA GLY A 49 -2.78 5.19 -14.37
C GLY A 49 -3.29 5.44 -15.81
N GLN A 50 -2.91 4.58 -16.76
CA GLN A 50 -3.36 4.69 -18.14
C GLN A 50 -4.69 3.96 -18.42
N ILE A 51 -4.98 2.88 -17.68
CA ILE A 51 -6.08 1.95 -18.01
C ILE A 51 -6.97 1.51 -16.84
N GLY A 52 -6.51 1.72 -15.62
CA GLY A 52 -7.14 1.22 -14.40
C GLY A 52 -8.22 2.16 -13.89
N THR A 53 -8.78 1.77 -12.74
CA THR A 53 -9.78 2.52 -12.01
C THR A 53 -9.21 3.04 -10.69
N TRP A 54 -10.04 3.70 -9.89
CA TRP A 54 -9.66 4.14 -8.54
C TRP A 54 -9.14 3.00 -7.65
N LEU A 55 -9.60 1.77 -7.88
CA LEU A 55 -9.11 0.59 -7.16
C LEU A 55 -7.62 0.34 -7.44
N GLU A 56 -7.24 0.24 -8.71
CA GLU A 56 -5.86 0.00 -9.12
C GLU A 56 -4.96 1.18 -8.76
N PHE A 57 -5.48 2.41 -8.81
CA PHE A 57 -4.73 3.60 -8.43
C PHE A 57 -4.38 3.55 -6.95
N GLN A 58 -5.38 3.30 -6.09
CA GLN A 58 -5.15 3.22 -4.65
C GLN A 58 -4.17 2.10 -4.31
N ARG A 59 -4.36 0.90 -4.87
CA ARG A 59 -3.46 -0.25 -4.61
C ARG A 59 -2.03 0.03 -5.05
N GLY A 60 -1.84 0.74 -6.16
CA GLY A 60 -0.52 1.16 -6.61
C GLY A 60 0.13 2.17 -5.66
N GLU A 61 -0.62 3.20 -5.21
CA GLU A 61 -0.10 4.16 -4.22
C GLU A 61 0.24 3.48 -2.89
N TRP A 62 -0.60 2.53 -2.45
CA TRP A 62 -0.35 1.74 -1.25
C TRP A 62 0.94 0.88 -1.39
N GLN A 63 1.15 0.21 -2.53
CA GLN A 63 2.35 -0.60 -2.74
C GLN A 63 3.62 0.28 -2.76
N ILE A 64 3.56 1.46 -3.39
CA ILE A 64 4.69 2.41 -3.38
C ILE A 64 4.98 2.88 -1.95
N SER A 65 3.95 3.23 -1.18
CA SER A 65 4.10 3.58 0.24
C SER A 65 4.76 2.44 1.03
N ARG A 66 4.36 1.19 0.77
CA ARG A 66 4.94 0.00 1.40
C ARG A 66 6.42 -0.16 1.05
N VAL A 67 6.79 -0.02 -0.22
CA VAL A 67 8.19 -0.07 -0.68
C VAL A 67 9.04 0.96 0.05
N TYR A 68 8.62 2.23 0.07
CA TYR A 68 9.38 3.28 0.77
C TYR A 68 9.43 3.07 2.28
N SER A 69 8.37 2.51 2.88
CA SER A 69 8.36 2.16 4.30
C SER A 69 9.39 1.08 4.64
N ILE A 70 9.50 0.04 3.81
CA ILE A 70 10.49 -1.04 3.96
C ILE A 70 11.91 -0.48 3.88
N LEU A 71 12.14 0.49 2.98
CA LEU A 71 13.44 1.14 2.79
C LEU A 71 13.74 2.24 3.83
N GLY A 72 12.86 2.44 4.82
CA GLY A 72 13.03 3.46 5.86
C GLY A 72 12.85 4.91 5.37
N GLN A 73 12.30 5.11 4.16
CA GLN A 73 12.12 6.41 3.54
C GLN A 73 10.73 6.98 3.88
N GLY A 74 10.56 7.40 5.14
CA GLY A 74 9.26 7.75 5.69
C GLY A 74 8.52 8.91 4.99
N GLU A 75 9.24 9.93 4.49
CA GLU A 75 8.60 11.06 3.80
C GLU A 75 7.99 10.65 2.46
N ALA A 76 8.74 9.86 1.68
CA ALA A 76 8.25 9.31 0.41
C ALA A 76 7.11 8.31 0.64
N ALA A 77 7.21 7.49 1.69
CA ALA A 77 6.12 6.60 2.10
C ALA A 77 4.85 7.39 2.42
N LEU A 78 4.96 8.45 3.21
CA LEU A 78 3.81 9.27 3.61
C LEU A 78 3.16 9.96 2.40
N PHE A 79 3.96 10.49 1.48
CA PHE A 79 3.45 11.14 0.27
C PHE A 79 2.52 10.22 -0.53
N HIS A 80 2.93 8.96 -0.75
CA HIS A 80 2.11 7.98 -1.46
C HIS A 80 0.96 7.44 -0.61
N ALA A 81 1.16 7.28 0.71
CA ALA A 81 0.09 6.90 1.63
C ALA A 81 -1.06 7.94 1.61
N GLU A 82 -0.73 9.24 1.61
CA GLU A 82 -1.70 10.33 1.55
C GLU A 82 -2.48 10.32 0.22
N ALA A 83 -1.80 10.04 -0.90
CA ALA A 83 -2.44 9.91 -2.21
C ALA A 83 -3.44 8.74 -2.22
N GLY A 84 -3.03 7.57 -1.75
CA GLY A 84 -3.89 6.38 -1.65
C GLY A 84 -5.06 6.59 -0.68
N TYR A 85 -4.81 7.19 0.48
CA TYR A 85 -5.83 7.55 1.46
C TYR A 85 -6.85 8.53 0.89
N LYS A 86 -6.41 9.56 0.17
CA LYS A 86 -7.31 10.50 -0.51
C LYS A 86 -8.21 9.80 -1.52
N ILE A 87 -7.64 8.97 -2.40
CA ILE A 87 -8.44 8.17 -3.36
C ILE A 87 -9.49 7.35 -2.61
N SER A 88 -9.09 6.72 -1.51
CA SER A 88 -9.97 5.88 -0.71
C SER A 88 -11.09 6.65 0.00
N LYS A 89 -10.90 7.94 0.30
CA LYS A 89 -11.91 8.79 0.94
C LYS A 89 -12.89 9.41 -0.06
N GLU A 90 -12.41 9.67 -1.27
CA GLU A 90 -13.19 10.34 -2.33
C GLU A 90 -14.02 9.36 -3.17
N ASN A 91 -13.75 8.05 -3.05
CA ASN A 91 -14.39 7.02 -3.86
C ASN A 91 -14.98 5.90 -2.98
N ASP A 92 -15.99 5.21 -3.50
CA ASP A 92 -16.65 4.08 -2.81
C ASP A 92 -15.78 2.81 -2.84
N MET A 93 -14.72 2.82 -2.03
CA MET A 93 -13.80 1.70 -1.89
C MET A 93 -14.34 0.69 -0.88
N LYS A 94 -14.08 -0.60 -1.14
CA LYS A 94 -14.46 -1.67 -0.24
C LYS A 94 -13.72 -1.56 1.10
N PRO A 95 -14.29 -2.07 2.22
CA PRO A 95 -13.65 -2.02 3.53
C PRO A 95 -12.21 -2.53 3.55
N PHE A 96 -11.90 -3.58 2.79
CA PHE A 96 -10.54 -4.11 2.66
C PHE A 96 -9.55 -3.05 2.13
N ASP A 97 -9.85 -2.45 0.99
CA ASP A 97 -8.98 -1.44 0.38
C ASP A 97 -8.90 -0.19 1.27
N ARG A 98 -10.00 0.24 1.89
CA ARG A 98 -10.00 1.36 2.86
C ARG A 98 -9.12 1.09 4.08
N ALA A 99 -9.13 -0.14 4.60
CA ALA A 99 -8.28 -0.52 5.74
C ALA A 99 -6.80 -0.40 5.37
N PHE A 100 -6.42 -0.85 4.17
CA PHE A 100 -5.04 -0.73 3.68
C PHE A 100 -4.61 0.72 3.40
N ALA A 101 -5.53 1.58 2.98
CA ALA A 101 -5.24 3.01 2.86
C ALA A 101 -4.92 3.63 4.23
N CYS A 102 -5.64 3.26 5.29
CA CYS A 102 -5.34 3.68 6.66
C CYS A 102 -4.03 3.05 7.18
N GLU A 103 -3.79 1.78 6.86
CA GLU A 103 -2.59 1.04 7.26
C GLU A 103 -1.32 1.67 6.68
N ALA A 104 -1.33 2.08 5.41
CA ALA A 104 -0.21 2.80 4.81
C ALA A 104 0.10 4.11 5.54
N MET A 105 -0.93 4.88 5.92
CA MET A 105 -0.75 6.10 6.72
C MET A 105 -0.13 5.78 8.08
N ALA A 106 -0.63 4.74 8.76
CA ALA A 106 -0.09 4.30 10.04
C ALA A 106 1.38 3.89 9.92
N ARG A 107 1.73 3.10 8.90
CA ARG A 107 3.09 2.61 8.66
C ARG A 107 4.04 3.73 8.30
N ALA A 108 3.66 4.63 7.39
CA ALA A 108 4.50 5.78 7.04
C ALA A 108 4.79 6.67 8.26
N HIS A 109 3.77 6.95 9.08
CA HIS A 109 3.97 7.68 10.33
C HIS A 109 4.80 6.91 11.36
N HIS A 110 4.73 5.58 11.40
CA HIS A 110 5.61 4.76 12.23
C HIS A 110 7.08 4.93 11.81
N VAL A 111 7.38 4.84 10.50
CA VAL A 111 8.74 5.03 9.96
C VAL A 111 9.27 6.43 10.26
N LEU A 112 8.40 7.45 10.23
CA LEU A 112 8.75 8.83 10.59
C LEU A 112 8.86 9.08 12.12
N GLY A 113 8.57 8.09 12.97
CA GLY A 113 8.54 8.26 14.44
C GLY A 113 7.36 9.10 14.96
N ASN A 114 6.35 9.36 14.12
CA ASN A 114 5.17 10.18 14.43
C ASN A 114 4.10 9.38 15.19
N THR A 115 4.40 8.95 16.42
CA THR A 115 3.57 8.05 17.23
C THR A 115 2.11 8.47 17.34
N ARG A 116 1.84 9.75 17.62
CA ARG A 116 0.46 10.27 17.74
C ARG A 116 -0.35 10.06 16.46
N LYS A 117 0.24 10.34 15.29
CA LYS A 117 -0.42 10.20 13.99
C LYS A 117 -0.55 8.73 13.60
N ARG A 118 0.50 7.94 13.83
CA ARG A 118 0.45 6.47 13.70
C ARG A 118 -0.74 5.89 14.45
N ASP A 119 -0.90 6.21 15.74
CA ASP A 119 -1.94 5.61 16.58
C ASP A 119 -3.36 6.02 16.17
N ILE A 120 -3.53 7.23 15.60
CA ILE A 120 -4.80 7.64 14.99
C ILE A 120 -5.16 6.71 13.84
N PHE A 121 -4.22 6.51 12.90
CA PHE A 121 -4.48 5.68 11.73
C PHE A 121 -4.55 4.18 12.06
N VAL A 122 -3.83 3.70 13.08
CA VAL A 122 -4.01 2.32 13.60
C VAL A 122 -5.44 2.11 14.08
N ARG A 123 -6.00 3.03 14.88
CA ARG A 123 -7.40 2.93 15.32
C ARG A 123 -8.37 2.98 14.15
N GLU A 124 -8.10 3.81 13.14
CA GLU A 124 -8.92 3.88 11.93
C GLU A 124 -8.85 2.58 11.13
N THR A 125 -7.66 2.00 10.91
CA THR A 125 -7.51 0.69 10.27
C THR A 125 -8.29 -0.39 11.02
N ILE A 126 -8.21 -0.44 12.35
CA ILE A 126 -8.95 -1.40 13.18
C ILE A 126 -10.46 -1.21 13.03
N ALA A 127 -10.94 0.04 13.04
CA ALA A 127 -12.36 0.34 12.89
C ALA A 127 -12.89 -0.14 11.52
N VAL A 128 -12.16 0.16 10.45
CA VAL A 128 -12.54 -0.25 9.09
C VAL A 128 -12.42 -1.76 8.91
N ALA A 129 -11.40 -2.41 9.49
CA ALA A 129 -11.22 -3.86 9.43
C ALA A 129 -12.40 -4.62 10.07
N LYS A 130 -13.03 -4.07 11.12
CA LYS A 130 -14.23 -4.67 11.73
C LYS A 130 -15.41 -4.74 10.74
N GLU A 131 -15.48 -3.83 9.76
CA GLU A 131 -16.52 -3.82 8.72
C GLU A 131 -16.34 -4.94 7.67
N ILE A 132 -15.13 -5.51 7.54
CA ILE A 132 -14.85 -6.63 6.62
C ILE A 132 -15.60 -7.92 7.07
N GLY A 133 -15.94 -8.03 8.35
CA GLY A 133 -16.48 -9.27 8.94
C GLY A 133 -15.41 -10.33 9.17
N GLU A 134 -15.79 -11.49 9.73
CA GLU A 134 -14.83 -12.57 10.03
C GLU A 134 -14.36 -13.27 8.76
N SER A 135 -13.16 -12.93 8.29
CA SER A 135 -12.61 -13.46 7.04
C SER A 135 -11.08 -13.50 7.06
N ILE A 136 -10.52 -14.21 6.07
CA ILE A 136 -9.08 -14.22 5.77
C ILE A 136 -8.54 -12.80 5.52
N ASP A 137 -9.35 -11.95 4.87
CA ASP A 137 -9.00 -10.56 4.56
C ASP A 137 -8.80 -9.74 5.83
N ARG A 138 -9.68 -9.93 6.83
CA ARG A 138 -9.57 -9.27 8.12
C ARG A 138 -8.30 -9.72 8.85
N THR A 139 -8.05 -11.04 8.87
CA THR A 139 -6.81 -11.65 9.37
C THR A 139 -5.56 -11.05 8.73
N TYR A 140 -5.59 -10.86 7.42
CA TYR A 140 -4.48 -10.28 6.68
C TYR A 140 -4.19 -8.83 7.11
N VAL A 141 -5.22 -7.99 7.25
CA VAL A 141 -5.06 -6.60 7.75
C VAL A 141 -4.40 -6.57 9.14
N TRP A 142 -4.80 -7.47 10.05
CA TRP A 142 -4.22 -7.50 11.39
C TRP A 142 -2.78 -7.98 11.42
N ASN A 143 -2.43 -8.98 10.60
CA ASN A 143 -1.06 -9.43 10.47
C ASN A 143 -0.15 -8.28 9.98
N GLU A 144 -0.64 -7.50 9.01
CA GLU A 144 0.09 -6.34 8.50
C GLU A 144 0.28 -5.25 9.57
N LEU A 145 -0.76 -4.91 10.35
CA LEU A 145 -0.62 -3.98 11.48
C LEU A 145 0.36 -4.48 12.54
N SER A 146 0.27 -5.77 12.90
CA SER A 146 1.07 -6.37 13.96
C SER A 146 2.57 -6.41 13.62
N SER A 147 2.93 -6.32 12.32
CA SER A 147 4.32 -6.27 11.88
C SER A 147 5.09 -5.01 12.34
N PHE A 148 4.40 -3.93 12.72
CA PHE A 148 5.03 -2.68 13.17
C PHE A 148 4.37 -2.04 14.40
N VAL A 149 3.23 -2.56 14.85
CA VAL A 149 2.55 -2.18 16.09
C VAL A 149 2.11 -3.47 16.81
N PRO A 150 2.99 -4.09 17.61
CA PRO A 150 2.71 -5.40 18.23
C PRO A 150 1.66 -5.35 19.35
N GLU A 151 1.40 -4.19 19.93
CA GLU A 151 0.31 -3.98 20.89
C GLU A 151 -0.67 -2.96 20.30
N PRO A 152 -1.95 -3.30 20.05
CA PRO A 152 -2.92 -2.32 19.62
C PRO A 152 -3.02 -1.21 20.68
N PRO A 153 -3.15 0.08 20.28
CA PRO A 153 -3.38 1.13 21.25
C PRO A 153 -4.62 0.77 22.06
N THR A 154 -4.46 0.67 23.39
CA THR A 154 -5.56 0.43 24.31
C THR A 154 -6.61 1.52 24.12
N ASP A 155 -7.88 1.10 24.02
CA ASP A 155 -9.05 1.99 23.95
C ASP A 155 -9.05 3.01 25.10
#